data_AF-A0A2E3ZMZ9-F1
#
_entry.id   AF-A0A2E3ZMZ9-F1
#
_cell.length_a   1.000
_cell.length_b   1.000
_cell.length_c   1.000
_cell.angle_alpha   90.00
_cell.angle_beta   90.00
_cell.angle_gamma   90.00
#
_symmetry.space_group_name_H-M   'P 1'
#
loop_
_entity.id
_entity.type
_entity.pdbx_description
1 polymer ?
#
loop_
_entity_poly.entity_id
_entity_poly.type
_entity_poly.pdbx_seq_one_letter_code
_entity_poly.pdbx_strand_id
1 'polypeptide(L)'
;MINLTSDTDYQLLEIINQLRDKSEQQDVIGEVYDFLALLKGIKPVFLLGRTPMPKELIEKILKLALDLKLFVIEGCLWDATAYGQFPKWYTEYCRGQISEFKAWYICREEQFAMSIEKIIDLGGILSMDEEARLLGYPVCCVNAHYNRAHRYHRGSLSILKRLAKGNEQVMQELAMGNVQLAPKTNEEIEDFDFAFQIQTPHLGSWNMCDECKNGINSSSNELEKKYLSVIEKFLKLNSMQ
;
A
#
# COMPACT_ATOMS: atom_id res chain seq x y z
N MET A 1 12.64 -11.45 -18.50
CA MET A 1 12.71 -9.97 -18.40
C MET A 1 11.88 -9.43 -19.55
N ILE A 2 10.90 -8.55 -19.31
CA ILE A 2 10.13 -7.95 -20.41
C ILE A 2 11.07 -6.98 -21.14
N ASN A 3 11.29 -7.19 -22.43
CA ASN A 3 11.94 -6.21 -23.29
C ASN A 3 10.89 -5.13 -23.57
N LEU A 4 11.03 -4.00 -22.89
CA LEU A 4 10.18 -2.84 -23.12
C LEU A 4 10.45 -2.33 -24.53
N THR A 5 9.39 -1.99 -25.26
CA THR A 5 9.54 -1.30 -26.54
C THR A 5 9.91 0.15 -26.26
N SER A 6 10.49 0.84 -27.25
CA SER A 6 10.79 2.27 -27.14
C SER A 6 9.54 3.10 -26.78
N ASP A 7 8.36 2.67 -27.21
CA ASP A 7 7.09 3.35 -26.93
C ASP A 7 6.64 3.18 -25.46
N THR A 8 6.76 1.98 -24.89
CA THR A 8 6.45 1.76 -23.46
C THR A 8 7.41 2.52 -22.55
N ASP A 9 8.71 2.52 -22.89
CA ASP A 9 9.71 3.27 -22.12
C ASP A 9 9.42 4.79 -22.16
N TYR A 10 9.03 5.31 -23.33
CA TYR A 10 8.63 6.72 -23.48
C TYR A 10 7.41 7.09 -22.64
N GLN A 11 6.34 6.28 -22.70
CA GLN A 11 5.12 6.54 -21.93
C GLN A 11 5.36 6.51 -20.41
N LEU A 12 6.18 5.58 -19.92
CA LEU A 12 6.56 5.52 -18.50
C LEU A 12 7.42 6.71 -18.09
N LEU A 13 8.34 7.15 -18.95
CA LEU A 13 9.16 8.33 -18.69
C LEU A 13 8.31 9.61 -18.65
N GLU A 14 7.35 9.74 -19.56
CA GLU A 14 6.40 10.85 -19.57
C GLU A 14 5.62 10.92 -18.25
N ILE A 15 5.11 9.77 -17.77
CA ILE A 15 4.43 9.67 -16.47
C ILE A 15 5.38 10.11 -15.33
N ILE A 16 6.60 9.60 -15.29
CA ILE A 16 7.57 9.93 -14.23
C ILE A 16 7.89 11.43 -14.22
N ASN A 17 8.10 12.03 -15.40
CA ASN A 17 8.41 13.45 -15.51
C ASN A 17 7.22 14.32 -15.06
N GLN A 18 6.00 13.97 -15.49
CA GLN A 18 4.77 14.66 -15.05
C GLN A 18 4.59 14.65 -13.52
N LEU A 19 4.99 13.56 -12.86
CA LEU A 19 4.91 13.43 -11.39
C LEU A 19 6.03 14.18 -10.67
N ARG A 20 7.26 14.18 -11.22
CA ARG A 20 8.41 14.88 -10.62
C ARG A 20 8.25 16.38 -10.55
N ASP A 21 7.57 16.96 -11.54
CA ASP A 21 7.29 18.40 -11.56
C ASP A 21 6.30 18.83 -10.46
N LYS A 22 5.66 17.87 -9.78
CA LYS A 22 4.69 18.09 -8.70
C LYS A 22 5.21 17.50 -7.39
N SER A 23 5.90 18.32 -6.59
CA SER A 23 6.52 17.90 -5.32
C SER A 23 5.58 17.21 -4.32
N GLU A 24 4.26 17.40 -4.44
CA GLU A 24 3.24 16.77 -3.58
C GLU A 24 2.87 15.33 -3.98
N GLN A 25 3.48 14.77 -5.03
CA GLN A 25 3.11 13.46 -5.59
C GLN A 25 4.15 12.36 -5.30
N GLN A 26 4.89 12.49 -4.19
CA GLN A 26 5.96 11.55 -3.84
C GLN A 26 5.45 10.11 -3.59
N ASP A 27 4.23 9.94 -3.06
CA ASP A 27 3.64 8.61 -2.88
C ASP A 27 3.25 7.97 -4.22
N VAL A 28 2.75 8.80 -5.15
CA VAL A 28 2.33 8.38 -6.49
C VAL A 28 3.53 7.99 -7.36
N ILE A 29 4.65 8.72 -7.29
CA ILE A 29 5.89 8.32 -7.98
C ILE A 29 6.47 7.02 -7.39
N GLY A 30 6.31 6.78 -6.09
CA GLY A 30 6.62 5.51 -5.45
C GLY A 30 5.86 4.33 -6.08
N GLU A 31 4.56 4.49 -6.33
CA GLU A 31 3.76 3.47 -7.04
C GLU A 31 4.24 3.25 -8.50
N VAL A 32 4.63 4.30 -9.21
CA VAL A 32 5.19 4.15 -10.57
C VAL A 32 6.54 3.39 -10.55
N TYR A 33 7.38 3.64 -9.55
CA TYR A 33 8.61 2.86 -9.35
C TYR A 33 8.31 1.40 -9.03
N ASP A 34 7.26 1.11 -8.26
CA ASP A 34 6.78 -0.25 -8.02
C ASP A 34 6.32 -0.94 -9.32
N PHE A 35 5.65 -0.22 -10.22
CA PHE A 35 5.29 -0.75 -11.53
C PHE A 35 6.53 -1.08 -12.38
N LEU A 36 7.53 -0.19 -12.41
CA LEU A 36 8.80 -0.48 -13.10
C LEU A 36 9.53 -1.68 -12.48
N ALA A 37 9.52 -1.80 -11.16
CA ALA A 37 10.09 -2.94 -10.43
C ALA A 37 9.38 -4.26 -10.80
N LEU A 38 8.05 -4.25 -10.99
CA LEU A 38 7.30 -5.40 -11.51
C LEU A 38 7.79 -5.79 -12.92
N LEU A 39 7.90 -4.82 -13.83
CA LEU A 39 8.33 -5.08 -15.21
C LEU A 39 9.74 -5.70 -15.28
N LYS A 40 10.62 -5.35 -14.35
CA LYS A 40 11.97 -5.94 -14.22
C LYS A 40 12.02 -7.21 -13.38
N GLY A 41 10.91 -7.64 -12.79
CA GLY A 41 10.81 -8.89 -12.01
C GLY A 41 11.41 -8.79 -10.61
N ILE A 42 11.51 -7.58 -10.06
CA ILE A 42 11.85 -7.37 -8.64
C ILE A 42 10.61 -7.61 -7.79
N LYS A 43 9.47 -7.08 -8.24
CA LYS A 43 8.20 -7.11 -7.52
C LYS A 43 7.25 -8.14 -8.16
N PRO A 44 6.61 -9.05 -7.40
CA PRO A 44 5.71 -10.06 -7.98
C PRO A 44 4.36 -9.50 -8.42
N VAL A 45 3.76 -8.64 -7.58
CA VAL A 45 2.47 -7.99 -7.81
C VAL A 45 2.59 -6.50 -7.57
N PHE A 46 2.15 -5.70 -8.53
CA PHE A 46 1.92 -4.26 -8.39
C PHE A 46 0.47 -4.01 -7.97
N LEU A 47 0.29 -3.19 -6.94
CA LEU A 47 -1.00 -2.76 -6.42
C LEU A 47 -1.23 -1.31 -6.84
N LEU A 48 -2.22 -1.08 -7.69
CA LEU A 48 -2.62 0.23 -8.20
C LEU A 48 -3.92 0.70 -7.53
N GLY A 49 -3.96 1.98 -7.14
CA GLY A 49 -5.17 2.61 -6.61
C GLY A 49 -5.29 2.57 -5.09
N ARG A 50 -4.19 2.29 -4.36
CA ARG A 50 -4.15 2.39 -2.89
C ARG A 50 -4.00 3.84 -2.43
N THR A 51 -3.26 4.66 -3.17
CA THR A 51 -3.14 6.11 -2.92
C THR A 51 -4.21 6.89 -3.70
N PRO A 52 -4.53 8.13 -3.28
CA PRO A 52 -5.37 9.03 -4.06
C PRO A 52 -4.65 9.44 -5.37
N MET A 53 -4.70 8.56 -6.35
CA MET A 53 -4.11 8.73 -7.67
C MET A 53 -5.15 9.33 -8.64
N PRO A 54 -4.77 10.28 -9.51
CA PRO A 54 -5.67 10.78 -10.55
C PRO A 54 -6.17 9.65 -11.45
N LYS A 55 -7.48 9.64 -11.75
CA LYS A 55 -8.12 8.62 -12.59
C LYS A 55 -7.43 8.42 -13.94
N GLU A 56 -7.03 9.52 -14.59
CA GLU A 56 -6.32 9.49 -15.87
C GLU A 56 -4.99 8.72 -15.78
N LEU A 57 -4.29 8.81 -14.66
CA LEU A 57 -3.03 8.08 -14.45
C LEU A 57 -3.28 6.59 -14.22
N ILE A 58 -4.32 6.24 -13.45
CA ILE A 58 -4.75 4.85 -13.28
C ILE A 58 -5.06 4.23 -14.65
N GLU A 59 -5.86 4.91 -15.48
CA GLU A 59 -6.22 4.45 -16.82
C GLU A 59 -5.00 4.26 -17.73
N LYS A 60 -4.03 5.19 -17.68
CA LYS A 60 -2.76 5.07 -18.42
C LYS A 60 -1.97 3.84 -17.99
N ILE A 61 -1.80 3.60 -16.69
CA ILE A 61 -1.05 2.44 -16.18
C ILE A 61 -1.75 1.12 -16.50
N LEU A 62 -3.08 1.07 -16.38
CA LEU A 62 -3.87 -0.12 -16.76
C LEU A 62 -3.74 -0.43 -18.24
N LYS A 63 -3.83 0.59 -19.10
CA LYS A 63 -3.63 0.42 -20.54
C LYS A 63 -2.24 -0.14 -20.85
N LEU A 64 -1.19 0.44 -20.25
CA LEU A 64 0.18 -0.05 -20.39
C LEU A 64 0.30 -1.52 -19.96
N ALA A 65 -0.31 -1.91 -18.83
CA ALA A 65 -0.28 -3.28 -18.35
C ALA A 65 -0.95 -4.26 -19.33
N LEU A 66 -2.10 -3.88 -19.90
CA LEU A 66 -2.81 -4.68 -20.90
C LEU A 66 -2.02 -4.81 -22.20
N ASP A 67 -1.43 -3.72 -22.70
CA ASP A 67 -0.60 -3.71 -23.91
C ASP A 67 0.64 -4.61 -23.75
N LEU A 68 1.18 -4.67 -22.53
CA LEU A 68 2.28 -5.56 -22.14
C LEU A 68 1.84 -7.01 -21.85
N LYS A 69 0.55 -7.33 -22.02
CA LYS A 69 -0.05 -8.65 -21.77
C LYS A 69 0.17 -9.13 -20.32
N LEU A 70 0.14 -8.22 -19.36
CA LEU A 70 0.14 -8.55 -17.95
C LEU A 70 -1.24 -9.03 -17.51
N PHE A 71 -1.28 -9.81 -16.43
CA PHE A 71 -2.54 -10.10 -15.75
C PHE A 71 -2.96 -8.86 -14.98
N VAL A 72 -4.18 -8.39 -15.22
CA VAL A 72 -4.80 -7.23 -14.54
C VAL A 72 -6.08 -7.71 -13.89
N ILE A 73 -6.13 -7.66 -12.56
CA ILE A 73 -7.25 -8.17 -11.77
C ILE A 73 -7.79 -7.01 -10.92
N GLU A 74 -9.06 -6.69 -11.09
CA GLU A 74 -9.76 -5.74 -10.22
C GLU A 74 -10.33 -6.47 -9.01
N GLY A 75 -10.16 -5.90 -7.81
CA GLY A 75 -10.59 -6.52 -6.56
C GLY A 75 -10.84 -5.54 -5.43
N CYS A 76 -11.29 -6.07 -4.30
CA CYS A 76 -11.33 -5.35 -3.03
C CYS A 76 -9.91 -5.05 -2.53
N LEU A 77 -9.75 -3.97 -1.75
CA LEU A 77 -8.49 -3.69 -1.06
C LEU A 77 -8.09 -4.85 -0.13
N TRP A 78 -6.79 -5.11 -0.06
CA TRP A 78 -6.23 -6.09 0.85
C TRP A 78 -6.16 -5.53 2.27
N ASP A 79 -6.44 -6.40 3.24
CA ASP A 79 -6.40 -6.10 4.66
C ASP A 79 -5.82 -7.29 5.44
N ALA A 80 -4.59 -7.13 5.91
CA ALA A 80 -3.92 -8.09 6.79
C ALA A 80 -3.91 -7.66 8.27
N THR A 81 -4.81 -6.75 8.66
CA THR A 81 -4.90 -6.28 10.04
C THR A 81 -5.30 -7.42 10.98
N ALA A 82 -4.49 -7.64 12.01
CA ALA A 82 -4.75 -8.64 13.04
C ALA A 82 -5.84 -8.17 14.02
N TYR A 83 -7.10 -8.25 13.58
CA TYR A 83 -8.24 -7.73 14.36
C TYR A 83 -8.62 -8.55 15.60
N GLY A 84 -7.98 -9.70 15.87
CA GLY A 84 -8.42 -10.66 16.89
C GLY A 84 -8.54 -10.13 18.32
N GLN A 85 -8.01 -8.94 18.63
CA GLN A 85 -8.10 -8.28 19.93
C GLN A 85 -9.26 -7.28 20.04
N PHE A 86 -9.95 -6.96 18.95
CA PHE A 86 -11.04 -5.98 18.92
C PHE A 86 -12.42 -6.65 19.00
N PRO A 87 -13.45 -5.93 19.49
CA PRO A 87 -14.83 -6.41 19.43
C PRO A 87 -15.26 -6.72 18.00
N LYS A 88 -16.02 -7.80 17.82
CA LYS A 88 -16.49 -8.26 16.50
C LYS A 88 -17.17 -7.16 15.68
N TRP A 89 -18.05 -6.37 16.31
CA TRP A 89 -18.74 -5.27 15.63
C TRP A 89 -17.77 -4.21 15.09
N TYR A 90 -16.66 -3.96 15.78
CA TYR A 90 -15.67 -2.97 15.36
C TYR A 90 -14.86 -3.48 14.17
N THR A 91 -14.51 -4.76 14.17
CA THR A 91 -13.90 -5.43 13.02
C THR A 91 -14.80 -5.40 11.79
N GLU A 92 -16.08 -5.71 11.95
CA GLU A 92 -17.07 -5.66 10.88
C GLU A 92 -17.25 -4.23 10.36
N TYR A 93 -17.32 -3.25 11.26
CA TYR A 93 -17.36 -1.83 10.93
C TYR A 93 -16.14 -1.42 10.08
N CYS A 94 -14.91 -1.68 10.55
CA CYS A 94 -13.70 -1.30 9.82
C CYS A 94 -13.60 -1.95 8.44
N ARG A 95 -13.94 -3.24 8.32
CA ARG A 95 -13.97 -3.92 7.02
C ARG A 95 -15.05 -3.36 6.11
N GLY A 96 -16.21 -3.01 6.66
CA GLY A 96 -17.27 -2.32 5.93
C GLY A 96 -16.80 -1.00 5.33
N GLN A 97 -16.04 -0.20 6.10
CA GLN A 97 -15.51 1.09 5.63
C GLN A 97 -14.60 0.96 4.41
N ILE A 98 -13.84 -0.14 4.29
CA ILE A 98 -12.92 -0.31 3.16
C ILE A 98 -13.53 -1.09 1.97
N SER A 99 -14.67 -1.76 2.18
CA SER A 99 -15.26 -2.69 1.21
C SER A 99 -15.73 -2.05 -0.11
N GLU A 100 -16.03 -0.75 -0.09
CA GLU A 100 -16.45 0.01 -1.26
C GLU A 100 -15.29 0.37 -2.19
N PHE A 101 -14.06 0.41 -1.66
CA PHE A 101 -12.89 0.75 -2.45
C PHE A 101 -12.41 -0.43 -3.28
N LYS A 102 -11.97 -0.10 -4.49
CA LYS A 102 -11.41 -1.05 -5.46
C LYS A 102 -9.95 -0.74 -5.71
N ALA A 103 -9.22 -1.79 -6.05
CA ALA A 103 -7.83 -1.73 -6.48
C ALA A 103 -7.60 -2.65 -7.68
N TRP A 104 -6.52 -2.39 -8.40
CA TRP A 104 -6.06 -3.24 -9.49
C TRP A 104 -4.74 -3.89 -9.11
N TYR A 105 -4.73 -5.21 -9.21
CA TYR A 105 -3.57 -6.05 -8.96
C TYR A 105 -2.99 -6.49 -10.30
N ILE A 106 -1.75 -6.11 -10.55
CA ILE A 106 -1.07 -6.34 -11.82
C ILE A 106 0.11 -7.26 -11.59
N CYS A 107 0.19 -8.36 -12.35
CA CYS A 107 1.29 -9.31 -12.22
C CYS A 107 1.68 -9.94 -13.56
N ARG A 108 2.87 -10.55 -13.58
CA ARG A 108 3.44 -11.16 -14.79
C ARG A 108 3.16 -12.65 -14.92
N GLU A 109 2.94 -13.33 -13.80
CA GLU A 109 2.91 -14.79 -13.73
C GLU A 109 1.54 -15.25 -13.25
N GLU A 110 1.00 -16.26 -13.94
CA GLU A 110 -0.32 -16.82 -13.67
C GLU A 110 -0.48 -17.30 -12.22
N GLN A 111 0.58 -17.85 -11.61
CA GLN A 111 0.55 -18.28 -10.20
C GLN A 111 0.22 -17.13 -9.22
N PHE A 112 0.66 -15.91 -9.53
CA PHE A 112 0.32 -14.73 -8.71
C PHE A 112 -1.10 -14.28 -9.00
N ALA A 113 -1.55 -14.34 -10.26
CA ALA A 113 -2.94 -14.06 -10.64
C ALA A 113 -3.92 -14.96 -9.86
N MET A 114 -3.69 -16.27 -9.86
CA MET A 114 -4.50 -17.22 -9.08
C MET A 114 -4.48 -16.95 -7.58
N SER A 115 -3.33 -16.52 -7.04
CA SER A 115 -3.21 -16.14 -5.63
C SER A 115 -4.05 -14.90 -5.30
N ILE A 116 -4.04 -13.91 -6.18
CA ILE A 116 -4.82 -12.67 -6.06
C ILE A 116 -6.33 -13.00 -6.09
N GLU A 117 -6.77 -13.78 -7.07
CA GLU A 117 -8.19 -14.19 -7.21
C GLU A 117 -8.68 -14.88 -5.94
N LYS A 118 -7.89 -15.83 -5.40
CA LYS A 118 -8.22 -16.49 -4.13
C LYS A 118 -8.36 -15.50 -2.97
N ILE A 119 -7.50 -14.48 -2.89
CA ILE A 119 -7.59 -13.46 -1.83
C ILE A 119 -8.85 -12.59 -2.02
N ILE A 120 -9.19 -12.26 -3.26
CA ILE A 120 -10.43 -11.52 -3.58
C ILE A 120 -11.67 -12.35 -3.19
N ASP A 121 -11.68 -13.65 -3.47
CA ASP A 121 -12.76 -14.56 -3.06
C ASP A 121 -12.90 -14.64 -1.53
N LEU A 122 -11.81 -14.42 -0.79
CA LEU A 122 -11.78 -14.32 0.66
C LEU A 122 -12.10 -12.90 1.19
N GLY A 123 -12.56 -11.99 0.33
CA GLY A 123 -12.92 -10.62 0.69
C GLY A 123 -11.73 -9.71 0.95
N GLY A 124 -10.57 -10.00 0.35
CA GLY A 124 -9.35 -9.20 0.51
C GLY A 124 -8.55 -9.54 1.77
N ILE A 125 -8.94 -10.59 2.48
CA ILE A 125 -8.31 -10.98 3.75
C ILE A 125 -7.11 -11.88 3.46
N LEU A 126 -5.94 -11.51 3.98
CA LEU A 126 -4.68 -12.24 3.84
C LEU A 126 -3.81 -12.08 5.09
N SER A 127 -2.75 -12.87 5.21
CA SER A 127 -1.73 -12.67 6.24
C SER A 127 -0.68 -11.62 5.85
N MET A 128 0.00 -11.02 6.84
CA MET A 128 1.07 -10.05 6.60
C MET A 128 2.22 -10.66 5.79
N ASP A 129 2.52 -11.95 6.00
CA ASP A 129 3.54 -12.69 5.23
C ASP A 129 3.12 -12.89 3.78
N GLU A 130 1.84 -13.20 3.53
CA GLU A 130 1.29 -13.30 2.17
C GLU A 130 1.35 -11.95 1.45
N GLU A 131 0.98 -10.86 2.12
CA GLU A 131 1.08 -9.51 1.55
C GLU A 131 2.53 -9.14 1.25
N ALA A 132 3.43 -9.33 2.20
CA ALA A 132 4.86 -9.07 2.02
C ALA A 132 5.43 -9.84 0.82
N ARG A 133 5.08 -11.12 0.71
CA ARG A 133 5.51 -11.98 -0.40
C ARG A 133 4.94 -11.50 -1.74
N LEU A 134 3.64 -11.22 -1.83
CA LEU A 134 2.99 -10.83 -3.09
C LEU A 134 3.43 -9.44 -3.54
N LEU A 135 3.52 -8.49 -2.62
CA LEU A 135 3.97 -7.13 -2.91
C LEU A 135 5.49 -6.99 -2.96
N GLY A 136 6.25 -8.04 -2.64
CA GLY A 136 7.72 -8.03 -2.66
C GLY A 136 8.34 -7.07 -1.65
N TYR A 137 7.63 -6.78 -0.55
CA TYR A 137 8.09 -5.87 0.50
C TYR A 137 8.78 -6.64 1.63
N PRO A 138 9.67 -6.00 2.42
CA PRO A 138 10.22 -6.62 3.60
C PRO A 138 9.12 -6.96 4.61
N VAL A 139 9.11 -8.21 5.10
CA VAL A 139 8.13 -8.69 6.10
C VAL A 139 8.11 -7.78 7.33
N CYS A 140 9.26 -7.33 7.82
CA CYS A 140 9.35 -6.43 8.97
C CYS A 140 8.67 -5.06 8.71
N CYS A 141 8.71 -4.55 7.48
CA CYS A 141 8.06 -3.30 7.09
C CYS A 141 6.53 -3.49 7.00
N VAL A 142 6.05 -4.61 6.46
CA VAL A 142 4.63 -4.95 6.43
C VAL A 142 4.08 -5.14 7.84
N ASN A 143 4.81 -5.87 8.70
CA ASN A 143 4.45 -6.00 10.12
C ASN A 143 4.37 -4.64 10.83
N ALA A 144 5.34 -3.75 10.59
CA ALA A 144 5.31 -2.41 11.16
C ALA A 144 4.12 -1.56 10.64
N HIS A 145 3.75 -1.71 9.37
CA HIS A 145 2.54 -1.09 8.81
C HIS A 145 1.29 -1.54 9.57
N TYR A 146 1.09 -2.84 9.73
CA TYR A 146 -0.08 -3.36 10.43
C TYR A 146 -0.04 -3.15 11.95
N ASN A 147 1.14 -3.03 12.56
CA ASN A 147 1.27 -2.58 13.94
C ASN A 147 0.80 -1.13 14.10
N ARG A 148 1.10 -0.23 13.16
CA ARG A 148 0.57 1.15 13.17
C ARG A 148 -0.94 1.17 12.98
N ALA A 149 -1.47 0.40 12.02
CA ALA A 149 -2.92 0.25 11.83
C ALA A 149 -3.61 -0.28 13.11
N HIS A 150 -3.01 -1.27 13.77
CA HIS A 150 -3.52 -1.79 15.04
C HIS A 150 -3.55 -0.70 16.14
N ARG A 151 -2.50 0.13 16.25
CA ARG A 151 -2.47 1.25 17.21
C ARG A 151 -3.51 2.32 16.89
N TYR A 152 -3.73 2.63 15.61
CA TYR A 152 -4.82 3.51 15.19
C TYR A 152 -6.20 2.99 15.66
N HIS A 153 -6.45 1.70 15.45
CA HIS A 153 -7.70 1.06 15.86
C HIS A 153 -7.87 1.00 17.39
N ARG A 154 -6.78 0.72 18.12
CA ARG A 154 -6.76 0.75 19.59
C ARG A 154 -7.12 2.13 20.14
N GLY A 155 -6.46 3.18 19.64
CA GLY A 155 -6.72 4.56 20.03
C GLY A 155 -8.15 4.99 19.69
N SER A 156 -8.62 4.67 18.48
CA SER A 156 -9.99 4.96 18.04
C SER A 156 -11.05 4.31 18.92
N LEU A 157 -10.88 3.02 19.24
CA LEU A 157 -11.81 2.30 20.11
C LEU A 157 -11.77 2.82 21.55
N SER A 158 -10.60 3.22 22.04
CA SER A 158 -10.44 3.84 23.36
C SER A 158 -11.24 5.15 23.46
N ILE A 159 -11.14 6.01 22.43
CA ILE A 159 -11.93 7.25 22.35
C ILE A 159 -13.43 6.95 22.33
N LEU A 160 -13.88 6.01 21.48
CA LEU A 160 -15.29 5.62 21.41
C LEU A 160 -15.79 5.13 22.77
N LYS A 161 -15.02 4.28 23.45
CA LYS A 161 -15.35 3.74 24.77
C LYS A 161 -15.47 4.86 25.81
N ARG A 162 -14.56 5.83 25.78
CA ARG A 162 -14.60 7.00 26.67
C ARG A 162 -15.83 7.87 26.41
N LEU A 163 -16.12 8.20 25.15
CA LEU A 163 -17.26 9.03 24.77
C LEU A 163 -18.60 8.36 25.11
N ALA A 164 -18.70 7.05 24.89
CA ALA A 164 -19.87 6.25 25.19
C ALA A 164 -19.98 5.81 26.66
N LYS A 165 -19.01 6.17 27.52
CA LYS A 165 -18.90 5.69 28.90
C LYS A 165 -18.97 4.15 29.01
N GLY A 166 -18.39 3.46 28.03
CA GLY A 166 -18.38 2.00 27.93
C GLY A 166 -19.66 1.34 27.42
N ASN A 167 -20.69 2.11 27.04
CA ASN A 167 -21.89 1.55 26.43
C ASN A 167 -21.63 1.15 24.97
N GLU A 168 -21.62 -0.15 24.68
CA GLU A 168 -21.29 -0.67 23.35
C GLU A 168 -22.23 -0.19 22.24
N GLN A 169 -23.54 -0.13 22.49
CA GLN A 169 -24.50 0.34 21.50
C GLN A 169 -24.22 1.80 21.12
N VAL A 170 -23.95 2.65 22.12
CA VAL A 170 -23.57 4.05 21.88
C VAL A 170 -22.23 4.13 21.16
N MET A 171 -21.26 3.24 21.44
CA MET A 171 -20.00 3.20 20.68
C MET A 171 -20.24 2.91 19.18
N GLN A 172 -21.11 1.96 18.86
CA GLN A 172 -21.49 1.63 17.48
C GLN A 172 -22.17 2.83 16.79
N GLU A 173 -23.12 3.47 17.47
CA GLU A 173 -23.79 4.69 16.98
C GLU A 173 -22.80 5.83 16.70
N LEU A 174 -21.85 6.07 17.62
CA LEU A 174 -20.81 7.08 17.44
C LEU A 174 -19.85 6.75 16.28
N ALA A 175 -19.50 5.47 16.11
CA ALA A 175 -18.64 5.03 15.00
C ALA A 175 -19.31 5.29 13.65
N MET A 176 -20.60 4.99 13.51
CA MET A 176 -21.37 5.27 12.28
C MET A 176 -21.65 6.76 12.05
N GLY A 177 -21.68 7.56 13.12
CA GLY A 177 -22.07 8.97 13.10
C GLY A 177 -20.99 9.97 12.66
N ASN A 178 -19.85 9.53 12.11
CA ASN A 178 -18.71 10.39 11.73
C ASN A 178 -18.24 11.33 12.84
N VAL A 179 -18.25 10.86 14.09
CA VAL A 179 -17.84 11.65 15.25
C VAL A 179 -16.35 11.95 15.18
N GLN A 180 -15.97 13.19 15.50
CA GLN A 180 -14.57 13.57 15.58
C GLN A 180 -13.87 12.83 16.74
N LEU A 181 -12.96 11.91 16.41
CA LEU A 181 -12.18 11.15 17.38
C LEU A 181 -10.94 11.96 17.80
N ALA A 182 -11.10 12.83 18.80
CA ALA A 182 -10.00 13.59 19.38
C ALA A 182 -9.35 12.82 20.56
N PRO A 183 -8.04 12.49 20.49
CA PRO A 183 -7.29 11.92 21.60
C PRO A 183 -7.25 12.90 22.79
N LYS A 184 -7.38 12.37 24.01
CA LYS A 184 -7.32 13.14 25.26
C LYS A 184 -6.51 12.47 26.36
N THR A 185 -6.49 11.14 26.41
CA THR A 185 -5.67 10.41 27.38
C THR A 185 -4.27 10.21 26.84
N ASN A 186 -3.28 10.01 27.73
CA ASN A 186 -1.90 9.73 27.31
C ASN A 186 -1.84 8.47 26.44
N GLU A 187 -2.60 7.42 26.77
CA GLU A 187 -2.67 6.20 25.97
C GLU A 187 -3.23 6.45 24.56
N GLU A 188 -4.30 7.25 24.44
CA GLU A 188 -4.87 7.62 23.13
C GLU A 188 -3.85 8.43 22.32
N ILE A 189 -3.17 9.40 22.94
CA ILE A 189 -2.17 10.23 22.27
C ILE A 189 -1.01 9.37 21.79
N GLU A 190 -0.45 8.51 22.65
CA GLU A 190 0.63 7.58 22.29
C GLU A 190 0.24 6.61 21.17
N ASP A 191 -1.03 6.20 21.11
CA ASP A 191 -1.58 5.36 20.04
C ASP A 191 -1.56 6.04 18.69
N PHE A 192 -2.08 7.27 18.63
CA PHE A 192 -2.11 8.03 17.40
C PHE A 192 -0.72 8.52 16.99
N ASP A 193 0.13 8.94 17.94
CA ASP A 193 1.52 9.30 17.67
C ASP A 193 2.27 8.14 17.04
N PHE A 194 2.11 6.92 17.56
CA PHE A 194 2.72 5.73 16.95
C PHE A 194 2.10 5.41 15.59
N ALA A 195 0.76 5.43 15.48
CA ALA A 195 0.06 5.10 14.24
C ALA A 195 0.47 5.99 13.06
N PHE A 196 0.75 7.27 13.33
CA PHE A 196 1.13 8.25 12.31
C PHE A 196 2.64 8.42 12.12
N GLN A 197 3.48 7.62 12.78
CA GLN A 197 4.93 7.53 12.49
C GLN A 197 5.18 6.76 11.17
N ILE A 198 4.74 7.36 10.07
CA ILE A 198 4.95 6.86 8.72
C ILE A 198 6.34 7.30 8.26
N GLN A 199 7.11 6.35 7.74
CA GLN A 199 8.44 6.57 7.20
C GLN A 199 8.49 5.87 5.85
N THR A 200 8.75 6.60 4.78
CA THR A 200 8.77 6.08 3.42
C THR A 200 10.21 5.95 2.91
N PRO A 201 10.51 4.95 2.06
CA PRO A 201 11.78 4.89 1.35
C PRO A 201 11.87 6.04 0.33
N HIS A 202 13.04 6.27 -0.24
CA HIS A 202 13.19 7.22 -1.35
C HIS A 202 12.60 6.66 -2.65
N LEU A 203 12.62 5.33 -2.82
CA LEU A 203 12.10 4.64 -3.99
C LEU A 203 11.07 3.57 -3.60
N GLY A 204 9.94 3.54 -4.30
CA GLY A 204 8.83 2.59 -4.05
C GLY A 204 7.80 3.12 -3.05
N SER A 205 6.81 2.29 -2.70
CA SER A 205 5.63 2.72 -1.94
C SER A 205 5.32 1.89 -0.67
N TRP A 206 6.34 1.34 0.00
CA TRP A 206 6.17 0.68 1.30
C TRP A 206 6.47 1.62 2.49
N ASN A 207 5.99 1.28 3.69
CA ASN A 207 6.30 2.02 4.90
C ASN A 207 7.39 1.30 5.71
N MET A 208 8.53 1.94 5.91
CA MET A 208 9.65 1.37 6.67
C MET A 208 9.28 1.15 8.15
N CYS A 209 9.89 0.12 8.74
CA CYS A 209 10.01 -0.01 10.20
C CYS A 209 11.22 0.78 10.72
N ASP A 210 11.30 0.98 12.05
CA ASP A 210 12.41 1.72 12.67
C ASP A 210 13.78 1.07 12.43
N GLU A 211 13.85 -0.25 12.47
CA GLU A 211 15.07 -0.99 12.14
C GLU A 211 15.50 -0.73 10.70
N CYS A 212 14.55 -0.71 9.76
CA CYS A 212 14.85 -0.48 8.36
C CYS A 212 15.31 0.94 8.07
N LYS A 213 14.69 1.92 8.74
CA LYS A 213 15.07 3.34 8.66
C LYS A 213 16.49 3.58 9.18
N ASN A 214 16.84 2.97 10.31
CA ASN A 214 18.09 3.28 11.00
C ASN A 214 19.27 2.37 10.57
N GLY A 215 18.97 1.21 9.98
CA GLY A 215 19.97 0.22 9.58
C GLY A 215 20.49 0.43 8.16
N ILE A 216 21.82 0.54 7.99
CA ILE A 216 22.48 0.72 6.68
C ILE A 216 22.27 -0.49 5.75
N ASN A 217 22.25 -1.71 6.31
CA ASN A 217 22.05 -2.97 5.58
C ASN A 217 20.70 -3.61 5.92
N SER A 218 19.65 -2.79 6.03
CA SER A 218 18.31 -3.29 6.29
C SER A 218 17.68 -3.93 5.04
N SER A 219 16.67 -4.78 5.24
CA SER A 219 15.92 -5.38 4.13
C SER A 219 15.26 -4.34 3.21
N SER A 220 14.85 -3.19 3.79
CA SER A 220 14.36 -2.06 3.00
C SER A 220 15.45 -1.46 2.10
N ASN A 221 16.65 -1.22 2.65
CA ASN A 221 17.76 -0.68 1.87
C ASN A 221 18.23 -1.66 0.79
N GLU A 222 18.21 -2.97 1.06
CA GLU A 222 18.50 -3.98 0.04
C GLU A 222 17.48 -3.98 -1.10
N LEU A 223 16.19 -3.81 -0.79
CA LEU A 223 15.15 -3.65 -1.81
C LEU A 223 15.34 -2.34 -2.59
N GLU A 224 15.61 -1.23 -1.90
CA GLU A 224 15.82 0.08 -2.51
C GLU A 224 17.04 0.08 -3.45
N LYS A 225 18.14 -0.63 -3.11
CA LYS A 225 19.29 -0.84 -4.01
C LYS A 225 18.88 -1.55 -5.32
N LYS A 226 17.99 -2.54 -5.25
CA LYS A 226 17.47 -3.22 -6.45
C LYS A 226 16.66 -2.24 -7.30
N TYR A 227 15.80 -1.44 -6.68
CA TYR A 227 15.01 -0.40 -7.35
C TYR A 227 15.92 0.63 -8.04
N LEU A 228 16.92 1.15 -7.32
CA LEU A 228 17.87 2.14 -7.82
C LEU A 228 18.58 1.63 -9.09
N SER A 229 19.05 0.39 -9.08
CA SER A 229 19.73 -0.20 -10.24
C SER A 229 18.87 -0.23 -11.51
N VAL A 230 17.55 -0.44 -11.34
CA VAL A 230 16.58 -0.48 -12.43
C VAL A 230 16.22 0.93 -12.89
N ILE A 231 15.94 1.82 -11.94
CA ILE A 231 15.52 3.20 -12.22
C ILE A 231 16.66 3.98 -12.87
N GLU A 232 17.89 3.87 -12.36
CA GLU A 232 19.03 4.53 -13.00
C GLU A 232 19.27 4.02 -14.42
N LYS A 233 19.19 2.71 -14.64
CA LYS A 233 19.34 2.14 -15.98
C LYS A 233 18.24 2.63 -16.92
N PHE A 234 17.01 2.68 -16.44
CA PHE A 234 15.86 3.20 -17.19
C PHE A 234 16.05 4.68 -17.55
N LEU A 235 16.43 5.53 -16.58
CA LEU A 235 16.61 6.96 -16.82
C LEU A 235 17.82 7.26 -17.71
N LYS A 236 18.96 6.57 -17.51
CA LYS A 236 20.18 6.75 -18.32
C LYS A 236 19.95 6.39 -19.79
N LEU A 237 19.24 5.28 -20.05
CA LEU A 237 18.93 4.86 -21.43
C LEU A 237 18.06 5.88 -22.17
N ASN A 238 17.20 6.59 -21.43
CA ASN A 238 16.27 7.55 -22.00
C ASN A 238 16.77 9.01 -21.96
N SER A 239 17.90 9.31 -21.29
CA SER A 239 18.56 10.62 -21.37
C SER A 239 19.52 10.75 -22.56
N MET A 240 19.75 9.66 -23.30
CA MET A 240 20.66 9.61 -24.46
C MET A 240 19.92 9.58 -25.81
N GLN A 241 18.58 9.63 -25.79
CA GLN A 241 17.72 9.74 -26.97
C GLN A 241 17.20 11.18 -27.09
#